data_AF-A0A7D5H0P4-F1
#
_entry.id   AF-A0A7D5H0P4-F1
#
_cell.length_a   1.000
_cell.length_b   1.000
_cell.length_c   1.000
_cell.angle_alpha   90.00
_cell.angle_beta   90.00
_cell.angle_gamma   90.00
#
_symmetry.space_group_name_H-M   'P 1'
#
loop_
_entity.id
_entity.type
_entity.pdbx_description
1 polymer ?
#
loop_
_entity_poly.entity_id
_entity_poly.type
_entity_poly.pdbx_seq_one_letter_code
_entity_poly.pdbx_strand_id
1 'polypeptide(L)'
;MPVNRVTPALWTMILDAQGAALLTPAGARNFLVGSGDDHAIDVFTGRERETRVRVPRLAFEQTLAFLATGGHVGDENALAVQSSSDPRSAGPLCRAARLRANGTLGARVITYVLPLLEYCDVVGIDRMRMPSATWLET
;
A
#
# COMPACT_ATOMS: atom_id res chain seq x y z
N MET A 1 4.30 19.08 -4.75
CA MET A 1 3.18 18.55 -5.58
C MET A 1 3.21 17.07 -5.34
N PRO A 2 2.13 16.49 -4.79
CA PRO A 2 2.16 15.13 -4.27
C PRO A 2 2.45 14.12 -5.39
N VAL A 3 3.22 13.08 -5.08
CA VAL A 3 3.51 11.99 -6.03
C VAL A 3 2.24 11.17 -6.22
N ASN A 4 1.56 11.38 -7.35
CA ASN A 4 0.25 10.80 -7.63
C ASN A 4 0.27 9.66 -8.67
N ARG A 5 1.45 9.20 -9.07
CA ARG A 5 1.67 8.15 -10.06
C ARG A 5 2.96 7.37 -9.78
N VAL A 6 3.01 6.12 -10.20
CA VAL A 6 4.22 5.27 -10.08
C VAL A 6 5.18 5.57 -11.23
N THR A 7 6.09 6.51 -11.02
CA THR A 7 7.18 6.81 -11.95
C THR A 7 8.22 5.68 -11.96
N PRO A 8 9.08 5.58 -12.99
CA PRO A 8 10.21 4.64 -12.96
C PRO A 8 11.10 4.81 -11.73
N ALA A 9 11.39 6.06 -11.34
CA ALA A 9 12.18 6.35 -10.14
C ALA A 9 11.51 5.87 -8.85
N LEU A 10 10.20 6.11 -8.68
CA LEU A 10 9.46 5.59 -7.52
C LEU A 10 9.44 4.07 -7.51
N TRP A 11 9.24 3.44 -8.68
CA TRP A 11 9.28 1.99 -8.77
C TRP A 11 10.63 1.42 -8.37
N THR A 12 11.74 2.04 -8.80
CA THR A 12 13.10 1.67 -8.35
C THR A 12 13.24 1.78 -6.84
N MET A 13 12.78 2.86 -6.21
CA MET A 13 12.82 2.99 -4.74
C MET A 13 12.02 1.91 -4.01
N ILE A 14 10.85 1.53 -4.56
CA ILE A 14 10.04 0.43 -4.02
C ILE A 14 10.79 -0.91 -4.13
N LEU A 15 11.46 -1.17 -5.25
CA LEU A 15 12.26 -2.39 -5.44
C LEU A 15 13.50 -2.42 -4.54
N ASP A 16 14.13 -1.26 -4.30
CA ASP A 16 15.29 -1.12 -3.41
C ASP A 16 14.95 -1.40 -1.94
N ALA A 17 13.66 -1.41 -1.58
CA ALA A 17 13.20 -1.87 -0.26
C ALA A 17 13.39 -3.39 -0.05
N GLN A 18 13.85 -4.16 -1.04
CA GLN A 18 14.15 -5.58 -0.91
C GLN A 18 15.00 -5.88 0.34
N GLY A 19 14.53 -6.83 1.15
CA GLY A 19 15.16 -7.21 2.42
C GLY A 19 14.73 -6.38 3.63
N ALA A 20 14.01 -5.27 3.44
CA ALA A 20 13.46 -4.49 4.54
C ALA A 20 12.34 -5.24 5.27
N ALA A 21 12.29 -5.08 6.59
CA ALA A 21 11.17 -5.54 7.41
C ALA A 21 10.27 -4.34 7.75
N LEU A 22 9.07 -4.30 7.18
CA LEU A 22 8.15 -3.16 7.32
C LEU A 22 6.94 -3.54 8.18
N LEU A 23 6.38 -2.55 8.88
CA LEU A 23 5.18 -2.71 9.68
C LEU A 23 3.92 -2.47 8.85
N THR A 24 2.91 -3.32 9.04
CA THR A 24 1.56 -3.08 8.51
C THR A 24 0.98 -1.74 9.00
N PRO A 25 -0.02 -1.16 8.32
CA PRO A 25 -0.58 0.15 8.70
C PRO A 25 -1.17 0.22 10.11
N ALA A 26 -1.53 -0.90 10.72
CA ALA A 26 -2.01 -0.94 12.11
C ALA A 26 -0.86 -1.10 13.13
N GLY A 27 0.39 -1.22 12.69
CA GLY A 27 1.57 -1.44 13.53
C GLY A 27 1.68 -2.82 14.17
N ALA A 28 0.62 -3.63 14.20
CA ALA A 28 0.55 -4.88 14.96
C ALA A 28 1.37 -6.05 14.39
N ARG A 29 1.74 -6.01 13.11
CA ARG A 29 2.47 -7.08 12.41
C ARG A 29 3.51 -6.49 11.46
N ASN A 30 4.58 -7.23 11.21
CA ASN A 30 5.56 -6.94 10.18
C ASN A 30 5.44 -7.90 8.97
N PHE A 31 6.13 -7.55 7.90
CA PHE A 31 6.36 -8.37 6.72
C PHE A 31 7.77 -8.11 6.17
N LEU A 32 8.33 -9.09 5.45
CA LEU A 32 9.62 -8.92 4.76
C LEU A 32 9.36 -8.57 3.30
N VAL A 33 10.04 -7.55 2.79
CA VAL A 33 10.03 -7.22 1.37
C VAL A 33 10.95 -8.18 0.62
N GLY A 34 10.39 -8.85 -0.39
CA GLY A 34 11.09 -9.76 -1.27
C GLY A 34 11.65 -9.07 -2.51
N SER A 35 12.04 -9.88 -3.50
CA SER A 35 12.40 -9.37 -4.81
C SER A 35 11.17 -8.93 -5.59
N GLY A 36 11.39 -8.08 -6.60
CA GLY A 36 10.35 -7.67 -7.53
C GLY A 36 10.89 -7.54 -8.96
N ASP A 37 9.99 -7.21 -9.85
CA ASP A 37 10.26 -6.90 -11.25
C ASP A 37 9.44 -5.68 -11.69
N ASP A 38 9.38 -5.40 -12.99
CA ASP A 38 8.66 -4.25 -13.55
C ASP A 38 7.15 -4.24 -13.25
N HIS A 39 6.58 -5.39 -12.86
CA HIS A 39 5.15 -5.58 -12.73
C HIS A 39 4.68 -5.85 -11.31
N ALA A 40 5.55 -6.37 -10.43
CA ALA A 40 5.17 -6.69 -9.07
C ALA A 40 6.38 -6.78 -8.12
N ILE A 41 6.12 -6.62 -6.83
CA ILE A 41 7.07 -6.93 -5.76
C ILE A 41 6.49 -8.02 -4.87
N ASP A 42 7.34 -8.96 -4.45
CA ASP A 42 6.95 -9.97 -3.48
C ASP A 42 7.06 -9.43 -2.06
N VAL A 43 6.15 -9.86 -1.19
CA VAL A 43 6.27 -9.69 0.25
C VAL A 43 6.03 -11.02 0.93
N PHE A 44 6.74 -11.27 2.02
CA PHE A 44 6.65 -12.48 2.82
C PHE A 44 6.05 -12.18 4.18
N THR A 45 5.03 -12.96 4.52
CA THR A 45 4.16 -12.73 5.68
C THR A 45 4.00 -14.02 6.48
N GLY A 46 3.37 -13.93 7.64
CA GLY A 46 3.28 -15.04 8.59
C GLY A 46 4.45 -15.05 9.56
N ARG A 47 4.35 -15.86 10.62
CA ARG A 47 5.33 -15.88 11.71
C ARG A 47 6.72 -16.28 11.22
N GLU A 48 6.77 -17.21 10.27
CA GLU A 48 8.01 -17.74 9.70
C GLU A 48 8.27 -17.24 8.27
N ARG A 49 7.55 -16.19 7.82
CA ARG A 49 7.68 -15.62 6.46
C ARG A 49 7.39 -16.62 5.34
N GLU A 50 6.60 -17.65 5.62
CA GLU A 50 6.25 -18.72 4.69
C GLU A 50 5.23 -18.30 3.62
N THR A 51 4.43 -17.26 3.88
CA THR A 51 3.35 -16.85 2.98
C THR A 51 3.82 -15.72 2.08
N ARG A 52 4.06 -16.06 0.81
CA ARG A 52 4.37 -15.09 -0.25
C ARG A 52 3.09 -14.43 -0.77
N VAL A 53 3.07 -13.10 -0.79
CA VAL A 53 2.06 -12.28 -1.46
C VAL A 53 2.75 -11.48 -2.54
N ARG A 54 2.31 -11.63 -3.79
CA ARG A 54 2.82 -10.85 -4.92
C ARG A 54 1.97 -9.60 -5.09
N VAL A 55 2.54 -8.43 -4.82
CA VAL A 55 1.87 -7.13 -4.85
C VAL A 55 2.10 -6.49 -6.21
N PRO A 56 1.05 -6.36 -7.05
CA PRO A 56 1.21 -5.82 -8.40
C PRO A 56 1.48 -4.31 -8.35
N ARG A 57 2.31 -3.81 -9.27
CA ARG A 57 2.56 -2.38 -9.50
C ARG A 57 1.26 -1.58 -9.65
N LEU A 58 0.27 -2.17 -10.32
CA LEU A 58 -1.07 -1.59 -10.50
C LEU A 58 -1.75 -1.23 -9.16
N ALA A 59 -1.50 -2.00 -8.09
CA ALA A 59 -2.07 -1.69 -6.77
C ALA A 59 -1.52 -0.38 -6.19
N PHE A 60 -0.24 -0.07 -6.45
CA PHE A 60 0.39 1.19 -6.06
C PHE A 60 -0.19 2.34 -6.89
N GLU A 61 -0.30 2.15 -8.20
CA GLU A 61 -0.90 3.14 -9.12
C GLU A 61 -2.32 3.49 -8.72
N GLN A 62 -3.16 2.49 -8.45
CA GLN A 62 -4.54 2.68 -8.00
C GLN A 62 -4.63 3.34 -6.63
N THR A 63 -3.68 3.05 -5.73
CA THR A 63 -3.61 3.67 -4.41
C THR A 63 -3.31 5.17 -4.52
N LEU A 64 -2.25 5.53 -5.27
CA LEU A 64 -1.87 6.93 -5.47
C LEU A 64 -2.94 7.72 -6.23
N ALA A 65 -3.53 7.12 -7.28
CA ALA A 65 -4.63 7.73 -8.02
C ALA A 65 -5.86 7.97 -7.12
N PHE A 66 -6.23 7.00 -6.27
CA PHE A 66 -7.34 7.16 -5.34
C PHE A 66 -7.09 8.31 -4.36
N LEU A 67 -5.92 8.35 -3.72
CA LEU A 67 -5.60 9.40 -2.75
C LEU A 67 -5.57 10.78 -3.40
N ALA A 68 -4.97 10.88 -4.60
CA ALA A 68 -4.84 12.16 -5.30
C ALA A 68 -6.19 12.69 -5.79
N THR A 69 -7.03 11.83 -6.39
CA THR A 69 -8.36 12.22 -6.88
C THR A 69 -9.32 12.56 -5.74
N GLY A 70 -9.16 11.92 -4.58
CA GLY A 70 -9.93 12.22 -3.37
C GLY A 70 -9.45 13.43 -2.58
N GLY A 71 -8.34 14.07 -2.98
CA GLY A 71 -7.77 15.21 -2.25
C GLY A 71 -7.18 14.85 -0.88
N HIS A 72 -6.77 13.59 -0.68
CA HIS A 72 -6.18 13.10 0.56
C HIS A 72 -4.70 13.48 0.65
N VAL A 73 -4.40 14.78 0.68
CA VAL A 73 -3.05 15.35 0.75
C VAL A 73 -2.87 16.07 2.08
N GLY A 74 -1.79 15.77 2.79
CA GLY A 74 -1.59 16.25 4.17
C GLY A 74 -2.38 15.46 5.22
N ASP A 75 -1.90 15.46 6.46
CA ASP A 75 -2.46 14.68 7.56
C ASP A 75 -3.88 15.15 7.95
N GLU A 76 -4.20 16.42 7.72
CA GLU A 76 -5.52 16.98 7.94
C GLU A 76 -6.59 16.37 7.01
N ASN A 77 -6.17 15.83 5.86
CA ASN A 77 -7.04 15.16 4.88
C ASN A 77 -6.92 13.64 4.92
N ALA A 78 -6.37 13.08 6.00
CA ALA A 78 -6.14 11.65 6.15
C ALA A 78 -7.42 10.82 6.10
N LEU A 79 -7.34 9.71 5.35
CA LEU A 79 -8.41 8.74 5.16
C LEU A 79 -8.15 7.49 5.99
N ALA A 80 -9.20 6.99 6.64
CA ALA A 80 -9.17 5.68 7.30
C ALA A 80 -8.87 4.54 6.30
N VAL A 81 -7.84 3.73 6.58
CA VAL A 81 -7.39 2.64 5.71
C VAL A 81 -8.44 1.53 5.56
N GLN A 82 -9.13 1.20 6.67
CA GLN A 82 -10.25 0.24 6.73
C GLN A 82 -10.04 -1.04 5.88
N SER A 83 -8.90 -1.70 6.05
CA SER A 83 -8.57 -2.88 5.25
C SER A 83 -9.29 -4.14 5.77
N SER A 84 -9.95 -4.89 4.89
CA SER A 84 -10.65 -6.15 5.21
C SER A 84 -10.25 -7.28 4.26
N SER A 85 -10.22 -8.53 4.73
CA SER A 85 -10.05 -9.67 3.84
C SER A 85 -11.30 -9.89 2.97
N ASP A 86 -12.51 -9.80 3.55
CA ASP A 86 -13.77 -9.78 2.78
C ASP A 86 -13.87 -8.46 1.99
N PRO A 87 -13.89 -8.51 0.64
CA PRO A 87 -13.99 -7.31 -0.19
C PRO A 87 -15.27 -6.49 0.09
N ARG A 88 -16.37 -7.12 0.53
CA ARG A 88 -17.63 -6.43 0.83
C ARG A 88 -17.53 -5.55 2.08
N SER A 89 -16.63 -5.89 2.99
CA SER A 89 -16.36 -5.13 4.22
C SER A 89 -15.13 -4.22 4.10
N ALA A 90 -14.45 -4.21 2.95
CA ALA A 90 -13.28 -3.37 2.73
C ALA A 90 -13.69 -1.91 2.47
N GLY A 91 -12.97 -0.98 3.10
CA GLY A 91 -13.08 0.45 2.83
C GLY A 91 -12.64 0.82 1.41
N PRO A 92 -12.93 2.06 0.97
CA PRO A 92 -12.80 2.47 -0.43
C PRO A 92 -11.36 2.37 -0.95
N LEU A 93 -10.36 2.80 -0.17
CA LEU A 93 -8.95 2.68 -0.53
C LEU A 93 -8.52 1.22 -0.70
N CYS A 94 -8.95 0.36 0.23
CA CYS A 94 -8.65 -1.06 0.20
C CYS A 94 -9.29 -1.78 -1.00
N ARG A 95 -10.44 -1.29 -1.50
CA ARG A 95 -11.09 -1.77 -2.72
C ARG A 95 -10.37 -1.27 -3.98
N ALA A 96 -10.01 0.02 -4.00
CA ALA A 96 -9.29 0.63 -5.10
C ALA A 96 -7.96 -0.10 -5.36
N ALA A 97 -7.15 -0.31 -4.33
CA ALA A 97 -5.84 -0.95 -4.44
C ALA A 97 -5.87 -2.44 -4.87
N ARG A 98 -7.01 -3.13 -4.73
CA ARG A 98 -7.14 -4.55 -5.12
C ARG A 98 -7.86 -4.73 -6.44
N LEU A 99 -8.21 -3.67 -7.14
CA LEU A 99 -8.97 -3.77 -8.38
C LEU A 99 -8.07 -4.32 -9.48
N ARG A 100 -8.43 -5.46 -10.07
CA ARG A 100 -7.69 -6.05 -11.18
C ARG A 100 -8.05 -5.36 -12.49
N ALA A 101 -7.21 -5.51 -13.51
CA ALA A 101 -7.44 -4.96 -14.85
C ALA A 101 -8.76 -5.44 -15.49
N ASN A 102 -9.26 -6.62 -15.12
CA ASN A 102 -10.55 -7.14 -15.58
C ASN A 102 -11.77 -6.66 -14.75
N GLY A 103 -11.58 -5.67 -13.86
CA GLY A 103 -12.63 -5.12 -13.02
C GLY A 103 -13.00 -5.95 -11.78
N THR A 104 -12.39 -7.13 -11.59
CA THR A 104 -12.64 -7.97 -10.40
C THR A 104 -11.78 -7.54 -9.21
N LEU A 105 -12.22 -7.87 -7.99
CA LEU A 105 -11.44 -7.61 -6.78
C LEU A 105 -10.47 -8.75 -6.49
N GLY A 106 -9.21 -8.39 -6.24
CA GLY A 106 -8.12 -9.30 -5.86
C GLY A 106 -7.92 -9.43 -4.36
N ALA A 107 -6.70 -9.85 -3.99
CA ALA A 107 -6.30 -10.00 -2.59
C ALA A 107 -6.18 -8.66 -1.86
N ARG A 108 -6.22 -8.69 -0.53
CA ARG A 108 -5.94 -7.52 0.30
C ARG A 108 -4.45 -7.16 0.22
N VAL A 109 -4.14 -6.13 -0.56
CA VAL A 109 -2.76 -5.67 -0.77
C VAL A 109 -2.44 -4.32 -0.14
N ILE A 110 -3.45 -3.51 0.21
CA ILE A 110 -3.24 -2.18 0.81
C ILE A 110 -2.40 -2.22 2.10
N THR A 111 -2.46 -3.34 2.81
CA THR A 111 -1.67 -3.63 4.02
C THR A 111 -0.15 -3.65 3.77
N TYR A 112 0.27 -3.82 2.51
CA TYR A 112 1.68 -3.85 2.11
C TYR A 112 2.04 -2.67 1.21
N VAL A 113 1.09 -2.20 0.40
CA VAL A 113 1.27 -1.02 -0.46
C VAL A 113 1.57 0.23 0.36
N LEU A 114 0.80 0.51 1.42
CA LEU A 114 1.00 1.75 2.19
C LEU A 114 2.37 1.81 2.88
N PRO A 115 2.83 0.78 3.61
CA PRO A 115 4.16 0.85 4.23
C PRO A 115 5.32 0.92 3.23
N LEU A 116 5.17 0.35 2.03
CA LEU A 116 6.17 0.49 0.96
C LEU A 116 6.18 1.92 0.37
N LEU A 117 5.01 2.55 0.22
CA LEU A 117 4.91 3.95 -0.18
C LEU A 117 5.43 4.90 0.91
N GLU A 118 5.18 4.59 2.19
CA GLU A 118 5.70 5.35 3.33
C GLU A 118 7.22 5.22 3.43
N TYR A 119 7.77 4.03 3.18
CA TYR A 119 9.23 3.83 3.09
C TYR A 119 9.88 4.73 2.03
N CYS A 120 9.13 5.10 0.99
CA CYS A 120 9.57 6.00 -0.07
C CYS A 120 9.18 7.47 0.16
N ASP A 121 8.72 7.84 1.36
CA ASP A 121 8.22 9.17 1.71
C ASP A 121 7.07 9.69 0.80
N VAL A 122 6.25 8.79 0.26
CA VAL A 122 5.12 9.14 -0.63
C VAL A 122 3.80 9.31 0.12
N VAL A 123 3.61 8.53 1.19
CA VAL A 123 2.40 8.59 2.02
C VAL A 123 2.78 8.61 3.50
N GLY A 124 1.98 9.31 4.30
CA GLY A 124 2.03 9.19 5.74
C GLY A 124 1.03 8.15 6.25
N ILE A 125 1.30 7.56 7.40
CA ILE A 125 0.38 6.65 8.10
C ILE A 125 0.27 7.03 9.57
N ASP A 126 -0.91 7.47 9.98
CA ASP A 126 -1.27 7.59 11.39
C ASP A 126 -1.67 6.20 11.93
N ARG A 127 -0.70 5.57 12.59
CA ARG A 127 -0.86 4.27 13.26
C ARG A 127 -1.52 4.37 14.64
N MET A 128 -1.59 5.56 15.22
CA MET A 128 -2.17 5.78 16.55
C MET A 128 -3.70 5.86 16.50
N ARG A 129 -4.25 6.25 15.35
CA ARG A 129 -5.70 6.23 15.09
C ARG A 129 -6.23 4.80 14.89
N MET A 130 -7.47 4.56 15.33
CA MET A 130 -8.19 3.31 15.07
C MET A 130 -9.53 3.57 14.35
N PRO A 131 -9.70 3.07 13.11
CA PRO A 131 -8.70 2.43 12.26
C PRO A 131 -7.55 3.39 11.91
N SER A 132 -6.38 2.85 11.54
CA SER A 132 -5.27 3.70 11.07
C SER A 132 -5.67 4.49 9.83
N ALA A 133 -5.02 5.64 9.64
CA ALA A 133 -5.31 6.55 8.53
C ALA A 133 -4.07 6.84 7.69
N THR A 134 -4.26 7.29 6.46
CA THR A 134 -3.19 7.60 5.51
C THR A 134 -3.54 8.78 4.62
N TRP A 135 -2.51 9.47 4.12
CA TRP A 135 -2.58 10.61 3.21
C TRP A 135 -1.37 10.60 2.27
N LEU A 136 -1.42 11.38 1.19
CA LEU A 136 -0.26 11.70 0.36
C LEU A 136 0.57 12.80 1.00
N GLU A 137 1.89 12.61 1.04
CA GLU A 137 2.84 13.65 1.43
C GLU A 137 2.95 14.74 0.34
N THR A 138 3.30 15.97 0.75
CA THR A 138 3.28 17.19 -0.08
C THR A 138 4.55 17.47 -0.90
#